data_AF-A0A0B1TFE8-F1
#
_entry.id   AF-A0A0B1TFE8-F1
#
_cell.length_a   1.000
_cell.length_b   1.000
_cell.length_c   1.000
_cell.angle_alpha   90.00
_cell.angle_beta   90.00
_cell.angle_gamma   90.00
#
_symmetry.space_group_name_H-M   'P 1'
#
loop_
_entity.id
_entity.type
_entity.pdbx_description
1 polymer ?
#
loop_
_entity_poly.entity_id
_entity_poly.type
_entity_poly.pdbx_seq_one_letter_code
_entity_poly.pdbx_strand_id
1 'polypeptide(L)' 'MGRHPEASAFFLEGFPREARQVEDFEREVKSVNMALILDYDEKTLREHMEKRGMGMEIIDQRIKVGLRRA' A
#
# COMPACT_ATOMS: atom_id res chain seq x y z
N MET A 1 1.26 22.99 12.11
CA MET A 1 -0.17 22.63 12.25
C MET A 1 -0.59 21.91 10.97
N GLY A 2 -1.14 20.70 11.07
CA GLY A 2 -1.40 19.82 9.91
C GLY A 2 -2.48 20.36 8.97
N ARG A 3 -2.47 19.90 7.71
CA ARG A 3 -3.36 20.38 6.63
C ARG A 3 -4.85 20.14 6.89
N HIS A 4 -5.19 19.19 7.76
CA HIS A 4 -6.55 18.82 8.14
C HIS A 4 -6.64 18.58 9.66
N PRO A 5 -6.78 19.64 10.48
CA PRO A 5 -6.79 19.51 11.95
C PRO A 5 -8.05 18.81 12.49
N GLU A 6 -9.17 18.92 11.78
CA GLU A 6 -10.47 18.34 12.18
C GLU A 6 -10.73 16.94 11.58
N ALA A 7 -9.74 16.33 10.92
CA ALA A 7 -9.92 15.02 10.33
C ALA A 7 -10.09 13.95 11.41
N SER A 8 -11.22 13.22 11.38
CA SER A 8 -11.50 12.15 12.35
C SER A 8 -10.62 10.91 12.15
N ALA A 9 -10.07 10.73 10.94
CA ALA A 9 -9.19 9.62 10.60
C ALA A 9 -8.29 9.95 9.40
N PHE A 10 -7.21 9.18 9.26
CA PHE A 10 -6.30 9.21 8.10
C PHE A 10 -6.23 7.83 7.48
N PHE A 11 -6.32 7.76 6.16
CA PHE A 11 -6.10 6.53 5.40
C PHE A 11 -4.72 6.57 4.74
N LEU A 12 -3.86 5.63 5.11
CA LEU A 12 -2.48 5.55 4.62
C LEU A 12 -2.38 4.46 3.56
N GLU A 13 -2.51 4.84 2.29
CA GLU A 13 -2.40 3.88 1.18
C GLU A 13 -0.95 3.44 0.96
N GLY A 14 -0.72 2.13 0.89
CA GLY A 14 0.59 1.56 0.57
C GLY A 14 1.63 1.75 1.67
N PHE A 15 1.19 2.01 2.91
CA PHE A 15 1.98 2.03 4.13
C PHE A 15 1.21 1.26 5.22
N PRO A 16 1.87 0.45 6.05
CA PRO A 16 3.29 0.10 6.03
C PRO A 16 3.61 -0.95 4.95
N ARG A 17 4.86 -0.96 4.45
CA ARG A 17 5.38 -1.97 3.50
C ARG A 17 6.37 -2.95 4.12
N GLU A 18 6.88 -2.63 5.31
CA GLU A 18 7.88 -3.41 6.03
C GLU A 18 7.56 -3.39 7.52
N ALA A 19 7.90 -4.46 8.25
CA ALA A 19 7.60 -4.58 9.68
C ALA A 19 8.19 -3.43 10.52
N ARG A 20 9.43 -3.01 10.22
CA ARG A 20 10.09 -1.88 10.89
C ARG A 20 9.30 -0.57 10.77
N GLN A 21 8.59 -0.37 9.67
CA GLN A 21 7.77 0.83 9.48
C GLN A 21 6.55 0.84 10.41
N VAL A 22 6.02 -0.34 10.78
CA VAL A 22 4.98 -0.46 11.80
C VAL A 22 5.55 0.00 13.14
N GLU A 23 6.67 -0.59 13.56
CA GLU A 23 7.32 -0.31 14.84
C GLU A 23 7.65 1.18 15.01
N ASP A 24 8.22 1.80 13.97
CA ASP A 24 8.54 3.22 13.97
C ASP A 24 7.29 4.10 14.02
N PHE A 25 6.22 3.73 13.30
CA PHE A 25 4.96 4.49 13.31
C PHE A 25 4.27 4.41 14.66
N GLU A 26 4.24 3.24 15.29
CA GLU A 26 3.62 3.08 16.60
C GLU A 26 4.38 3.80 17.71
N ARG A 27 5.71 3.87 17.61
CA ARG A 27 6.57 4.57 18.56
C ARG A 27 6.47 6.09 18.44
N GLU A 28 6.48 6.62 17.21
CA GLU A 28 6.62 8.06 16.97
C GLU A 28 5.28 8.78 16.72
N VAL A 29 4.23 8.04 16.31
CA VAL A 29 2.95 8.63 15.87
C VAL A 29 1.78 8.13 16.71
N LYS A 30 1.33 6.89 16.48
CA LYS A 30 0.28 6.21 17.25
C LYS A 30 0.17 4.74 16.87
N SER A 31 -0.47 3.94 17.71
CA SER A 31 -0.85 2.56 17.37
C SER A 31 -1.81 2.48 16.19
N VAL A 32 -1.63 1.47 15.34
CA VAL A 32 -2.49 1.24 14.18
C VAL A 32 -3.79 0.57 14.63
N ASN A 33 -4.94 1.15 14.25
CA ASN A 33 -6.25 0.61 14.62
C ASN A 33 -6.73 -0.50 13.68
N MET A 34 -6.29 -0.48 12.41
CA MET A 34 -6.77 -1.35 11.34
C MET A 34 -5.78 -1.37 10.17
N ALA A 35 -5.62 -2.54 9.54
CA ALA A 35 -4.95 -2.69 8.25
C ALA A 35 -5.92 -3.31 7.24
N LEU A 36 -5.92 -2.79 6.00
CA LEU A 36 -6.71 -3.34 4.89
C LEU A 36 -5.75 -3.93 3.86
N ILE A 37 -5.86 -5.24 3.65
CA ILE A 37 -5.11 -5.96 2.62
C ILE A 37 -6.06 -6.27 1.48
N LEU A 38 -5.73 -5.78 0.28
CA LEU A 38 -6.42 -6.15 -0.94
C LEU A 38 -5.64 -7.27 -1.62
N ASP A 39 -6.05 -8.50 -1.34
CA ASP A 39 -5.44 -9.68 -1.92
C ASP A 39 -6.05 -9.98 -3.30
N TYR A 40 -5.19 -10.07 -4.31
CA TYR A 40 -5.57 -10.34 -5.70
C TYR A 40 -4.68 -11.43 -6.24
N ASP A 41 -5.24 -12.32 -7.06
CA ASP A 41 -4.41 -13.16 -7.91
C ASP A 41 -3.68 -12.31 -8.97
N GLU A 42 -2.53 -12.81 -9.44
CA GLU A 42 -1.68 -12.09 -10.37
C GLU A 42 -2.41 -11.72 -11.67
N LYS A 43 -3.28 -12.59 -12.18
CA LYS A 43 -4.01 -12.36 -13.42
C LYS A 43 -4.98 -11.18 -13.26
N THR A 44 -5.76 -11.17 -12.19
CA THR A 44 -6.67 -10.06 -11.87
C THR A 44 -5.92 -8.74 -11.69
N LEU A 45 -4.77 -8.77 -11.02
CA LEU A 45 -3.92 -7.58 -10.85
C LEU A 45 -3.39 -7.05 -12.19
N ARG A 46 -2.94 -7.94 -13.09
CA ARG A 46 -2.48 -7.58 -14.44
C ARG A 46 -3.59 -6.91 -15.25
N GLU A 47 -4.74 -7.55 -15.34
CA GLU A 47 -5.89 -7.01 -16.09
C GLU A 47 -6.31 -5.63 -15.55
N HIS A 48 -6.30 -5.45 -14.23
CA HIS A 48 -6.61 -4.16 -13.61
C HIS A 48 -5.55 -3.09 -13.95
N MET A 49 -4.28 -3.45 -13.97
CA MET A 49 -3.19 -2.54 -14.33
C MET A 49 -3.22 -2.17 -15.83
N GLU A 50 -3.51 -3.12 -16.71
CA GLU A 50 -3.67 -2.90 -18.15
C GLU A 50 -4.85 -1.96 -18.43
N LYS A 51 -6.00 -2.18 -17.78
CA LYS A 51 -7.17 -1.29 -17.87
C LYS A 51 -6.88 0.16 -17.44
N ARG A 52 -5.86 0.36 -16.60
CA ARG A 52 -5.37 1.68 -16.19
C ARG A 52 -4.35 2.29 -17.17
N GLY A 53 -4.07 1.62 -18.29
CA GLY A 53 -3.15 2.08 -19.33
C GLY A 53 -1.67 1.88 -19.00
N MET A 54 -1.32 0.98 -18.07
CA MET A 54 0.08 0.66 -17.81
C MET A 54 0.66 -0.25 -18.88
N GLY A 55 1.91 0.02 -19.30
CA GLY A 55 2.63 -0.84 -20.23
C GLY A 55 3.07 -2.16 -19.59
N MET A 56 3.11 -3.23 -20.38
CA MET A 56 3.41 -4.59 -19.92
C MET A 56 4.69 -4.70 -19.09
N GLU A 57 5.77 -4.03 -19.51
CA GLU A 57 7.05 -4.06 -18.80
C GLU A 57 6.94 -3.44 -17.39
N ILE A 58 6.15 -2.37 -17.24
CA ILE A 58 5.90 -1.72 -15.94
C ILE A 58 5.08 -2.65 -15.05
N ILE A 59 4.09 -3.33 -15.61
CA ILE A 59 3.24 -4.28 -14.89
C ILE A 59 4.08 -5.45 -14.37
N ASP A 60 4.91 -6.05 -15.21
CA ASP A 60 5.82 -7.14 -14.83
C ASP A 60 6.78 -6.73 -13.72
N GLN A 61 7.35 -5.52 -13.81
CA GLN A 61 8.23 -4.99 -12.77
C GLN A 61 7.48 -4.80 -11.44
N ARG A 62 6.26 -4.26 -11.46
CA ARG A 62 5.46 -4.02 -10.25
C ARG A 62 5.06 -5.32 -9.56
N ILE A 63 4.66 -6.33 -10.32
CA ILE A 63 4.29 -7.65 -9.79
C ILE A 63 5.51 -8.33 -9.15
N LYS A 64 6.66 -8.33 -9.84
CA LYS A 64 7.92 -8.87 -9.28
C LYS A 64 8.31 -8.19 -7.97
N VAL A 65 8.14 -6.88 -7.88
CA VAL A 65 8.47 -6.12 -6.66
C VAL A 65 7.46 -6.38 -5.54
N GLY A 66 6.17 -6.56 -5.87
CA GLY A 66 5.13 -6.91 -4.90
C GLY A 66 5.34 -8.29 -4.29
N LEU A 67 5.60 -9.30 -5.13
CA LEU A 67 5.88 -10.69 -4.70
C LEU A 67 7.11 -10.82 -3.80
N ARG A 68 8.09 -9.92 -3.91
CA ARG A 68 9.28 -9.92 -3.03
C ARG A 68 9.01 -9.36 -1.63
N ARG A 69 7.87 -8.71 -1.43
CA ARG A 69 7.54 -7.98 -0.20
C ARG A 69 6.36 -8.60 0.56
N ALA A 70 5.67 -9.57 -0.04
CA ALA A 70 4.68 -10.43 0.62
C ALA A 70 5.39 -11.61 1.29
#